data_AF-A0A7V9F0W5-F1
#
_entry.id   AF-A0A7V9F0W5-F1
#
_cell.length_a   1.000
_cell.length_b   1.000
_cell.length_c   1.000
_cell.angle_alpha   90.00
_cell.angle_beta   90.00
_cell.angle_gamma   90.00
#
_symmetry.space_group_name_H-M   'P 1'
#
loop_
_entity.id
_entity.type
_entity.pdbx_description
1 polymer ?
#
loop_
_entity_poly.entity_id
_entity_poly.type
_entity_poly.pdbx_seq_one_letter_code
_entity_poly.pdbx_strand_id
1 'polypeptide(L)'
;LMSEGIFQKIETPGNLPRLWVRPRFYALDFDTKASFVSVLYAFDILELDGEDLRRERLEVRKGRLAKALRRVKDGIQFNEHIEEEGGLVFKHACKLGLEGIIAKRLDMPYRSGRCKSWIKVKNPLSPAMLRIEDGSW
;
A
#
# COMPACT_ATOMS: atom_id res chain seq x y z
N LEU A 1 11.65 8.69 -6.88
CA LEU A 1 11.19 7.50 -6.12
C LEU A 1 9.75 7.79 -5.75
N MET A 2 8.77 6.98 -6.15
CA MET A 2 7.41 7.15 -5.65
C MET A 2 7.28 6.48 -4.30
N SER A 3 6.58 7.13 -3.38
CA SER A 3 6.32 6.58 -2.06
C SER A 3 4.89 6.07 -2.04
N GLU A 4 4.72 4.76 -2.06
CA GLU A 4 3.49 4.11 -1.63
C GLU A 4 3.50 4.09 -0.10
N GLY A 5 2.91 5.09 0.54
CA GLY A 5 2.39 4.82 1.88
C GLY A 5 1.28 3.77 1.74
N ILE A 6 1.08 2.94 2.75
CA ILE A 6 -0.11 2.09 2.81
C ILE A 6 -1.29 3.04 3.07
N PHE A 7 -1.84 3.63 2.01
CA PHE A 7 -2.95 4.57 2.05
C PHE A 7 -3.95 4.17 0.97
N GLN A 8 -5.22 4.00 1.34
CA GLN A 8 -6.31 4.14 0.37
C GLN A 8 -7.15 5.36 0.72
N LYS A 9 -7.60 5.99 -0.36
CA LYS A 9 -8.66 7.00 -0.36
C LYS A 9 -9.99 6.30 -0.10
N ILE A 10 -10.68 6.67 0.98
CA ILE A 10 -12.08 6.31 1.21
C ILE A 10 -12.89 7.61 1.23
N GLU A 11 -13.91 7.69 0.38
CA GLU A 11 -14.89 8.79 0.40
C GLU A 11 -15.93 8.50 1.48
N THR A 12 -16.13 9.43 2.42
CA THR A 12 -17.22 9.39 3.39
C THR A 12 -18.19 10.55 3.14
N PRO A 13 -19.51 10.36 3.33
CA PRO A 13 -20.46 11.46 3.19
C PRO A 13 -20.33 12.39 4.40
N GLY A 14 -19.94 13.65 4.16
CA GLY A 14 -19.92 14.69 5.19
C GLY A 14 -18.63 15.49 5.25
N ASN A 15 -18.78 16.78 5.56
CA ASN A 15 -17.80 17.86 5.46
C ASN A 15 -16.74 17.85 6.58
N LEU A 16 -16.06 16.72 6.81
CA LEU A 16 -14.93 16.60 7.73
C LEU A 16 -13.59 16.70 6.98
N PRO A 17 -12.55 17.31 7.56
CA PRO A 17 -11.22 17.34 6.95
C PRO A 17 -10.63 15.93 6.89
N ARG A 18 -10.60 15.38 5.67
CA ARG A 18 -9.73 14.31 5.11
C ARG A 18 -8.89 13.57 6.16
N LEU A 19 -9.49 12.55 6.79
CA LEU A 19 -8.85 11.73 7.82
C LEU A 19 -8.44 10.37 7.25
N TRP A 20 -7.19 9.97 7.51
CA TRP A 20 -6.56 8.75 7.02
C TRP A 20 -6.74 7.61 8.02
N VAL A 21 -7.31 6.47 7.61
CA VAL A 21 -7.55 5.32 8.51
C VAL A 21 -6.77 4.08 8.06
N ARG A 22 -6.25 3.35 9.05
CA ARG A 22 -5.32 2.21 8.95
C ARG A 22 -5.98 0.94 8.37
N PRO A 23 -5.33 0.18 7.48
CA PRO A 23 -5.57 -1.26 7.38
C PRO A 23 -4.79 -1.96 8.51
N ARG A 24 -5.53 -2.58 9.43
CA ARG A 24 -4.96 -3.40 10.50
C ARG A 24 -4.63 -4.78 9.92
N PHE A 25 -3.37 -5.02 9.54
CA PHE A 25 -2.91 -6.33 9.01
C PHE A 25 -2.94 -7.48 10.05
N TYR A 26 -3.10 -7.18 11.34
CA TYR A 26 -3.06 -8.17 12.43
C TYR A 26 -4.42 -8.78 12.80
N ALA A 27 -5.49 -8.52 12.06
CA ALA A 27 -6.81 -9.13 12.32
C ALA A 27 -7.21 -10.05 11.16
N LEU A 28 -6.39 -11.05 10.89
CA LEU A 28 -6.88 -12.31 10.32
C LEU A 28 -6.96 -13.33 11.47
N ASP A 29 -7.65 -12.96 12.54
CA ASP A 29 -8.12 -13.96 13.50
C ASP A 29 -9.28 -14.68 12.83
N PHE A 30 -9.02 -15.93 12.42
CA PHE A 30 -10.04 -16.88 11.95
C PHE A 30 -10.86 -17.41 13.15
N ASP A 31 -11.31 -16.53 14.03
CA ASP A 31 -12.26 -16.88 15.09
C ASP A 31 -13.65 -16.29 14.82
N THR A 32 -14.61 -17.12 15.12
CA THR A 32 -15.95 -17.26 14.57
C THR A 32 -16.92 -16.14 14.99
N LYS A 33 -17.83 -15.77 14.06
CA LYS A 33 -19.05 -14.92 14.20
C LYS A 33 -18.97 -13.40 13.95
N ALA A 34 -18.19 -12.96 12.98
CA ALA A 34 -18.46 -11.67 12.33
C ALA A 34 -18.21 -11.76 10.82
N SER A 35 -19.21 -11.36 10.03
CA SER A 35 -19.06 -11.17 8.58
C SER A 35 -18.24 -9.90 8.35
N PHE A 36 -16.91 -10.01 8.47
CA PHE A 36 -16.01 -8.93 8.12
C PHE A 36 -15.92 -8.82 6.60
N VAL A 37 -16.25 -7.63 6.09
CA VAL A 37 -16.01 -7.30 4.69
C VAL A 37 -14.49 -7.17 4.51
N SER A 38 -13.89 -8.11 3.79
CA SER A 38 -12.47 -8.08 3.44
C SER A 38 -12.30 -7.34 2.11
N VAL A 39 -11.30 -6.46 2.05
CA VAL A 39 -10.96 -5.71 0.84
C VAL A 39 -9.50 -5.98 0.48
N LEU A 40 -9.25 -6.39 -0.76
CA LEU A 40 -7.91 -6.57 -1.32
C LEU A 40 -7.40 -5.24 -1.89
N TYR A 41 -6.23 -4.81 -1.43
CA TYR A 41 -5.59 -3.58 -1.89
C TYR A 41 -4.55 -3.94 -2.96
N ALA A 42 -4.92 -3.83 -4.23
CA ALA A 42 -4.05 -4.18 -5.35
C ALA A 42 -3.06 -3.04 -5.63
N PHE A 43 -1.76 -3.34 -5.62
CA PHE A 43 -0.70 -2.33 -5.79
C PHE A 43 0.16 -2.53 -7.04
N ASP A 44 0.12 -3.69 -7.71
CA ASP A 44 0.87 -3.98 -8.93
C ASP A 44 0.12 -5.03 -9.78
N ILE A 45 0.48 -5.14 -11.05
CA ILE A 45 -0.04 -6.16 -11.96
C ILE A 45 1.15 -6.78 -12.71
N LEU A 46 1.25 -8.11 -12.69
CA LEU A 46 2.38 -8.83 -13.31
C LEU A 46 2.02 -9.47 -14.64
N GLU A 47 0.74 -9.75 -14.84
CA GLU A 47 0.18 -10.32 -16.08
C GLU A 47 -1.23 -9.75 -16.27
N LEU A 48 -1.62 -9.51 -17.52
CA LEU A 48 -2.97 -9.12 -17.89
C LEU A 48 -3.36 -9.83 -19.18
N ASP A 49 -4.44 -10.61 -19.16
CA ASP A 49 -4.99 -11.29 -20.34
C ASP A 49 -3.94 -12.13 -21.12
N GLY A 50 -3.04 -12.81 -20.41
CA GLY A 50 -1.96 -13.61 -21.01
C GLY A 50 -0.71 -12.82 -21.42
N GLU A 51 -0.72 -11.49 -21.30
CA GLU A 51 0.45 -10.64 -21.52
C GLU A 51 1.30 -10.54 -20.24
N ASP A 52 2.55 -10.99 -20.29
CA ASP A 52 3.51 -10.84 -19.18
C ASP A 52 4.03 -9.40 -19.09
N LEU A 53 3.64 -8.70 -18.03
CA LEU A 53 3.99 -7.30 -17.78
C LEU A 53 5.22 -7.15 -16.88
N ARG A 54 5.86 -8.22 -16.41
CA ARG A 54 6.96 -8.13 -15.42
C ARG A 54 8.15 -7.31 -15.92
N ARG A 55 8.40 -7.32 -17.23
CA ARG A 55 9.48 -6.55 -17.87
C ARG A 55 9.13 -5.08 -18.11
N GLU A 56 7.86 -4.72 -17.98
CA GLU A 56 7.40 -3.35 -18.12
C GLU A 56 7.75 -2.49 -16.90
N ARG A 57 7.89 -1.19 -17.16
CA ARG A 57 8.09 -0.18 -16.12
C ARG A 57 6.89 -0.16 -15.15
N LEU A 58 7.13 0.03 -13.86
CA LEU A 58 6.08 0.10 -12.84
C LEU A 58 5.00 1.13 -13.18
N GLU A 59 5.37 2.27 -13.77
CA GLU A 59 4.43 3.29 -14.26
C GLU A 59 3.39 2.72 -15.24
N VAL A 60 3.85 1.94 -16.22
CA VAL A 60 3.00 1.27 -17.21
C VAL A 60 2.10 0.25 -16.52
N ARG A 61 2.66 -0.56 -15.62
CA ARG A 61 1.90 -1.57 -14.86
C ARG A 61 0.81 -0.94 -14.00
N LYS A 62 1.11 0.14 -13.27
CA LYS A 62 0.12 0.90 -12.48
C LYS A 62 -1.00 1.46 -13.36
N GLY A 63 -0.66 2.00 -14.53
CA GLY A 63 -1.65 2.47 -15.50
C GLY A 63 -2.55 1.35 -16.03
N ARG A 64 -2.00 0.18 -16.30
CA ARG A 64 -2.75 -1.03 -16.71
C ARG A 64 -3.67 -1.52 -15.59
N LEU A 65 -3.16 -1.61 -14.36
CA LEU A 65 -3.91 -2.03 -13.19
C LEU A 65 -5.09 -1.09 -12.91
N ALA A 66 -4.84 0.23 -12.90
CA ALA A 66 -5.90 1.22 -12.69
C ALA A 66 -7.00 1.07 -13.75
N LYS A 67 -6.63 0.91 -15.03
CA LYS A 67 -7.58 0.66 -16.13
C LYS A 67 -8.39 -0.62 -15.92
N ALA A 68 -7.74 -1.73 -15.55
CA ALA A 68 -8.38 -3.01 -15.30
C ALA A 68 -9.40 -2.93 -14.14
N LEU A 69 -9.06 -2.20 -13.09
CA LEU A 69 -9.91 -2.06 -11.91
C LEU A 69 -11.03 -1.01 -12.04
N ARG A 70 -11.08 -0.19 -13.11
CA ARG A 70 -12.14 0.83 -13.28
C ARG A 70 -13.57 0.26 -13.23
N ARG A 71 -13.75 -1.01 -13.57
CA ARG A 71 -15.07 -1.68 -13.63
C ARG A 71 -15.33 -2.60 -12.44
N VAL A 72 -14.34 -2.80 -11.57
CA VAL A 72 -14.46 -3.63 -10.37
C VAL A 72 -15.02 -2.76 -9.25
N LYS A 73 -16.16 -3.16 -8.69
CA LYS A 73 -16.87 -2.38 -7.66
C LYS A 73 -16.67 -2.92 -6.26
N ASP A 74 -16.44 -4.23 -6.12
CA ASP A 74 -16.46 -4.91 -4.83
C ASP A 74 -15.20 -5.77 -4.63
N GLY A 75 -14.73 -5.83 -3.37
CA GLY A 75 -13.69 -6.76 -2.92
C GLY A 75 -12.24 -6.43 -3.30
N ILE A 76 -12.00 -5.63 -4.36
CA ILE A 76 -10.64 -5.21 -4.76
C ILE A 76 -10.62 -3.71 -5.00
N GLN A 77 -9.63 -3.03 -4.44
CA GLN A 77 -9.41 -1.59 -4.60
C GLN A 77 -7.97 -1.31 -5.03
N PHE A 78 -7.82 -0.35 -5.96
CA PHE A 78 -6.51 0.11 -6.42
C PHE A 78 -5.81 0.90 -5.32
N ASN A 79 -4.56 0.54 -5.03
CA ASN A 79 -3.70 1.28 -4.11
C ASN A 79 -3.00 2.43 -4.85
N GLU A 80 -3.53 3.64 -4.68
CA GLU A 80 -2.97 4.88 -5.23
C GLU A 80 -1.59 5.18 -4.63
N HIS A 81 -0.76 5.87 -5.40
CA HIS A 81 0.58 6.27 -5.00
C HIS A 81 0.69 7.79 -4.85
N ILE A 82 1.73 8.23 -4.14
CA ILE A 82 2.04 9.66 -3.98
C ILE A 82 3.34 9.97 -4.71
N GLU A 83 3.29 10.94 -5.62
CA GLU A 83 4.41 11.42 -6.43
C GLU A 83 5.11 12.64 -5.80
N GLU A 84 5.43 12.54 -4.51
CA GLU A 84 6.05 13.62 -3.74
C GLU A 84 7.41 13.20 -3.18
N GLU A 85 8.13 14.16 -2.60
CA GLU A 85 9.40 13.92 -1.90
C GLU A 85 9.20 12.87 -0.79
N GLY A 86 9.99 11.80 -0.83
CA GLY A 86 9.78 10.63 0.02
C GLY A 86 10.00 10.89 1.51
N GLY A 87 10.93 11.78 1.87
CA GLY A 87 11.15 12.22 3.25
C GLY A 87 9.94 12.95 3.82
N LEU A 88 9.32 13.83 3.04
CA LEU A 88 8.09 14.53 3.41
C LEU A 88 6.94 13.54 3.61
N VAL A 89 6.70 12.64 2.66
CA VAL A 89 5.66 11.59 2.75
C VAL A 89 5.90 10.72 3.99
N PHE A 90 7.15 10.32 4.25
CA PHE A 90 7.50 9.53 5.43
C PHE A 90 7.22 10.27 6.74
N LYS A 91 7.60 11.56 6.82
CA LYS A 91 7.34 12.39 8.00
C LYS A 91 5.85 12.50 8.29
N HIS A 92 5.02 12.65 7.26
CA HIS A 92 3.56 12.66 7.40
C HIS A 92 3.03 11.28 7.82
N ALA A 93 3.51 10.20 7.22
CA ALA A 93 3.14 8.84 7.61
C ALA A 93 3.46 8.56 9.10
N CYS A 94 4.60 9.04 9.58
CA CYS A 94 4.97 8.91 11.00
C CYS A 94 4.02 9.70 11.91
N LYS A 95 3.69 10.95 11.56
CA LYS A 95 2.73 11.78 12.31
C LYS A 95 1.33 11.16 12.39
N LEU A 96 0.92 10.42 11.36
CA LEU A 96 -0.34 9.68 11.32
C LEU A 96 -0.27 8.33 12.07
N GLY A 97 0.87 8.01 12.69
CA GLY A 97 1.07 6.78 13.43
C GLY A 97 1.00 5.52 12.55
N LEU A 98 1.38 5.63 11.29
CA LEU A 98 1.45 4.48 10.38
C LEU A 98 2.71 3.66 10.63
N GLU A 99 2.71 2.40 10.16
CA GLU A 99 3.86 1.51 10.26
C GLU A 99 5.08 2.03 9.48
N GLY A 100 4.84 2.75 8.38
CA GLY A 100 5.89 3.27 7.52
C GLY A 100 5.41 3.48 6.09
N ILE A 101 6.38 3.57 5.17
CA ILE A 101 6.13 3.72 3.73
C ILE A 101 6.91 2.68 2.92
N ILE A 102 6.47 2.49 1.69
CA ILE A 102 7.09 1.68 0.66
C ILE A 102 7.50 2.62 -0.48
N ALA A 103 8.78 2.82 -0.72
CA ALA A 103 9.25 3.56 -1.88
C ALA A 103 9.55 2.63 -3.05
N LYS A 104 9.01 2.91 -4.22
CA LYS A 104 9.22 2.15 -5.46
C LYS A 104 9.79 3.03 -6.58
N ARG A 105 10.70 2.45 -7.38
CA ARG A 105 11.20 3.08 -8.61
C ARG A 105 10.24 2.83 -9.77
N LEU A 106 9.88 3.90 -10.48
CA LEU A 106 8.90 3.86 -11.57
C LEU A 106 9.41 3.32 -12.88
N ASP A 107 10.66 3.62 -13.14
CA ASP A 107 11.38 3.27 -14.35
C ASP A 107 11.88 1.81 -14.31
N MET A 108 11.58 1.06 -13.25
CA MET A 108 12.13 -0.27 -13.03
C MET A 108 11.11 -1.40 -13.33
N PRO A 109 11.57 -2.49 -13.97
CA PRO A 109 10.78 -3.71 -14.10
C PRO A 109 10.58 -4.41 -12.76
N TYR A 110 9.64 -5.35 -12.71
CA TYR A 110 9.44 -6.21 -11.56
C TYR A 110 10.60 -7.19 -11.47
N ARG A 111 11.14 -7.37 -10.25
CA ARG A 111 12.12 -8.41 -9.95
C ARG A 111 11.67 -9.13 -8.69
N SER A 112 11.59 -10.46 -8.78
CA SER A 112 11.34 -11.31 -7.63
C SER A 112 12.52 -11.25 -6.66
N GLY A 113 12.23 -11.46 -5.37
CA GLY A 113 13.24 -11.45 -4.31
C GLY A 113 13.67 -10.05 -3.87
N ARG A 114 14.83 -9.98 -3.19
CA ARG A 114 15.34 -8.73 -2.61
C ARG A 114 15.84 -7.81 -3.73
N CYS A 115 15.22 -6.64 -3.84
CA CYS A 115 15.59 -5.64 -4.82
C CYS A 115 15.79 -4.26 -4.16
N LYS A 116 16.60 -3.41 -4.80
CA LYS A 116 16.82 -2.01 -4.37
C LYS A 116 15.78 -1.04 -4.93
N SER A 117 14.95 -1.50 -5.88
CA SER A 117 13.89 -0.71 -6.49
C SER A 117 12.63 -0.63 -5.63
N TRP A 118 12.55 -1.42 -4.55
CA TRP A 118 11.45 -1.44 -3.59
C TRP A 118 12.04 -1.37 -2.19
N ILE A 119 11.88 -0.22 -1.53
CA ILE A 119 12.46 0.06 -0.21
C ILE A 119 11.34 0.25 0.80
N LYS A 120 11.36 -0.55 1.88
CA LYS A 120 10.49 -0.34 3.04
C LYS A 120 11.19 0.56 4.05
N VAL A 121 10.56 1.65 4.44
CA VAL A 121 11.02 2.56 5.49
C VAL A 121 10.01 2.49 6.61
N LYS A 122 10.42 1.99 7.78
CA LYS A 122 9.53 1.83 8.95
C LYS A 122 9.56 3.07 9.82
N ASN A 123 8.41 3.41 10.39
CA ASN A 123 8.28 4.40 11.45
C ASN A 123 8.86 3.81 12.74
N PRO A 124 9.90 4.42 13.33
CA PRO A 124 10.51 3.96 14.58
C PRO A 124 9.51 3.88 15.74
N LEU A 125 8.51 4.77 15.75
CA LEU A 125 7.50 4.83 16.80
C LEU A 125 6.30 3.92 16.54
N SER A 126 6.33 3.10 15.48
CA SER A 126 5.24 2.17 15.22
C SER A 126 5.22 1.05 16.27
N PRO A 127 4.04 0.54 16.70
CA PRO A 127 3.96 -0.55 17.66
C PRO A 127 4.78 -1.78 17.27
N ALA A 128 4.90 -2.07 15.96
CA ALA A 128 5.72 -3.17 15.46
C ALA A 128 7.23 -2.95 15.64
N MET A 129 7.69 -1.70 15.62
CA MET A 129 9.10 -1.36 15.91
C MET A 129 9.36 -1.32 17.41
N LEU A 130 8.42 -0.78 18.20
CA LEU A 130 8.52 -0.76 19.67
C LEU A 130 8.63 -2.18 20.24
N ARG A 131 7.84 -3.14 19.72
CA ARG A 131 7.93 -4.57 20.10
C ARG A 131 9.30 -5.20 19.86
N ILE A 132 10.02 -4.75 18.84
CA ILE A 132 11.38 -5.22 18.55
C ILE A 132 12.36 -4.67 19.59
N GLU A 133 12.15 -3.43 20.05
CA GLU A 133 13.00 -2.77 21.03
C GLU A 133 12.74 -3.25 22.46
N ASP A 134 11.49 -3.45 22.85
CA ASP A 134 11.09 -3.87 24.19
C ASP A 134 11.06 -5.40 24.39
N GLY A 135 11.14 -6.17 23.30
CA GLY A 135 11.12 -7.64 23.32
C GLY A 135 9.74 -8.25 23.62
N SER A 136 8.68 -7.45 23.63
CA SER A 136 7.30 -7.90 23.80
C SER A 136 6.76 -8.41 22.46
N TRP A 137 6.57 -9.72 22.34
CA TRP A 137 5.90 -10.35 21.19
C TRP A 137 4.53 -10.86 21.60
#